data_AF-A0A9W9YH65-F1
#
_entry.id   AF-A0A9W9YH65-F1
#
_cell.length_a   1.000
_cell.length_b   1.000
_cell.length_c   1.000
_cell.angle_alpha   90.00
_cell.angle_beta   90.00
_cell.angle_gamma   90.00
#
_symmetry.space_group_name_H-M   'P 1'
#
loop_
_entity.id
_entity.type
_entity.pdbx_description
1 polymer ?
#
loop_
_entity_poly.entity_id
_entity_poly.type
_entity_poly.pdbx_seq_one_letter_code
_entity_poly.pdbx_strand_id
1 'polypeptide(L)'
;MNFAVHKTICSCRVGVLRLENHEIQTPGCSLYSRGGAVPHLATDVLHSIGNLPSIVHLSLQTIIDQPGTKVINKSSYNGIKQFLGVEEFISYLSIQDPVQDIREGYNEEKTVSVWTPGGRKKIDVNQFITVLKAFKPNIAECLCDTIPASGQTEKRIRKSVDRTLNFLDKCIEEKEMSKDVTSCNLFGVIEGSHSEKERIRSAKDTSQRPVAGFVLEGFSSSASDWCKLLEKTVESLPDDKPRLIHGIGTPDEVVAAVACGIDIFDSSYPLTSSRRQTKVVFISSLRKVSVHTQPLSLVEQWLSRLVASMYTARLMRLEQQKLTTIKLKLPQTFHASSHTWYSAAERGCALDIKWSRKRFKPELTYSPSAPEALKGEQTSSDDSLNQLSNSTDKKEPMDKGTLYEINLNHSRYSSDFTPLVSSCTCYCCTNHTRAYIYHLLVTKEMLAKVLLMTHNLQEYFQFFSQIRLSIEEDKFQMLKEDFLANSFSLTERCLVP
;
A
#
# COMPACT_ATOMS: atom_id res chain seq x y z
N MET A 1 17.71 -13.54 12.16
CA MET A 1 16.95 -12.28 12.17
C MET A 1 17.11 -11.64 13.54
N ASN A 2 17.32 -10.33 13.63
CA ASN A 2 17.46 -9.62 14.91
C ASN A 2 16.58 -8.37 14.89
N PHE A 3 15.70 -8.22 15.89
CA PHE A 3 14.85 -7.06 16.02
C PHE A 3 15.22 -6.30 17.28
N ALA A 4 15.51 -5.01 17.12
CA ALA A 4 15.87 -4.13 18.23
C ALA A 4 14.91 -2.95 18.28
N VAL A 5 14.30 -2.71 19.43
CA VAL A 5 13.50 -1.50 19.69
C VAL A 5 14.43 -0.43 20.25
N HIS A 6 14.46 0.73 19.61
CA HIS A 6 15.29 1.88 20.00
C HIS A 6 14.55 2.83 20.92
N LYS A 7 13.26 3.03 20.69
CA LYS A 7 12.43 3.94 21.47
C LYS A 7 11.01 3.39 21.58
N THR A 8 10.45 3.49 22.78
CA THR A 8 9.05 3.18 23.05
C THR A 8 8.38 4.41 23.66
N ILE A 9 7.26 4.84 23.08
CA ILE A 9 6.41 5.89 23.64
C ILE A 9 5.00 5.33 23.73
N CYS A 10 4.48 5.24 24.96
CA CYS A 10 3.28 4.46 25.25
C CYS A 10 3.46 3.04 24.69
N SER A 11 2.62 2.60 23.77
CA SER A 11 2.75 1.29 23.09
C SER A 11 3.41 1.40 21.70
N CYS A 12 3.75 2.60 21.23
CA CYS A 12 4.38 2.82 19.92
C CYS A 12 5.86 2.42 19.99
N ARG A 13 6.34 1.68 18.99
CA ARG A 13 7.69 1.09 18.98
C ARG A 13 8.45 1.57 17.75
N VAL A 14 9.51 2.33 17.96
CA VAL A 14 10.50 2.62 16.91
C VAL A 14 11.65 1.66 17.06
N GLY A 15 11.95 0.92 15.99
CA GLY A 15 12.94 -0.13 16.01
C GLY A 15 13.55 -0.40 14.64
N VAL A 16 14.47 -1.35 14.62
CA VAL A 16 15.15 -1.82 13.42
C VAL A 16 15.15 -3.33 13.39
N LEU A 17 14.60 -3.90 12.32
CA LEU A 17 14.70 -5.31 11.99
C LEU A 17 15.88 -5.54 11.06
N ARG A 18 16.88 -6.28 11.53
CA ARG A 18 18.08 -6.65 10.79
C ARG A 18 17.96 -8.08 10.27
N LEU A 19 18.08 -8.22 8.95
CA LEU A 19 18.09 -9.51 8.28
C LEU A 19 19.01 -9.44 7.07
N GLU A 20 19.97 -10.37 7.00
CA GLU A 20 21.04 -10.35 6.00
C GLU A 20 21.78 -9.00 6.06
N ASN A 21 21.91 -8.29 4.94
CA ASN A 21 22.56 -6.98 4.84
C ASN A 21 21.54 -5.82 4.87
N HIS A 22 20.29 -6.08 5.26
CA HIS A 22 19.23 -5.08 5.26
C HIS A 22 18.86 -4.65 6.67
N GLU A 23 18.58 -3.35 6.82
CA GLU A 23 17.98 -2.76 8.00
C GLU A 23 16.59 -2.22 7.65
N ILE A 24 15.55 -2.76 8.28
CA ILE A 24 14.16 -2.35 8.08
C ILE A 24 13.75 -1.51 9.28
N GLN A 25 13.46 -0.23 9.03
CA GLN A 25 12.99 0.71 10.06
C GLN A 25 11.51 0.44 10.39
N THR A 26 11.16 0.41 11.68
CA THR A 26 9.78 0.21 12.17
C THR A 26 9.31 1.43 12.98
N PRO A 27 8.01 1.82 12.90
CA PRO A 27 7.00 1.26 12.02
C PRO A 27 7.27 1.51 10.53
N GLY A 28 6.97 0.52 9.71
CA GLY A 28 7.18 0.54 8.26
C GLY A 28 6.17 -0.35 7.52
N CYS A 29 6.26 -0.42 6.20
CA CYS A 29 5.44 -1.33 5.41
C CYS A 29 6.29 -2.17 4.45
N SER A 30 5.77 -3.32 4.02
CA SER A 30 6.31 -4.12 2.92
C SER A 30 5.77 -3.60 1.58
N LEU A 31 6.57 -3.76 0.52
CA LEU A 31 6.20 -3.45 -0.85
C LEU A 31 5.28 -4.54 -1.41
N TYR A 32 4.00 -4.21 -1.59
CA TYR A 32 3.02 -5.15 -2.11
C TYR A 32 3.31 -5.52 -3.57
N SER A 33 3.24 -6.80 -3.88
CA SER A 33 3.35 -7.32 -5.24
C SER A 33 2.28 -8.35 -5.52
N ARG A 34 1.93 -8.51 -6.80
CA ARG A 34 1.03 -9.56 -7.26
C ARG A 34 1.73 -10.39 -8.33
N GLY A 35 1.89 -11.69 -8.08
CA GLY A 35 2.70 -12.54 -8.94
C GLY A 35 4.20 -12.16 -8.94
N GLY A 36 4.64 -11.41 -7.91
CA GLY A 36 6.02 -10.95 -7.78
C GLY A 36 6.36 -9.62 -8.46
N ALA A 37 5.43 -9.01 -9.19
CA ALA A 37 5.58 -7.68 -9.76
C ALA A 37 4.78 -6.65 -8.97
N VAL A 38 5.34 -5.47 -8.76
CA VAL A 38 4.61 -4.32 -8.25
C VAL A 38 3.63 -3.87 -9.34
N PRO A 39 2.31 -3.82 -9.08
CA PRO A 39 1.36 -3.53 -10.13
C PRO A 39 1.64 -2.19 -10.83
N HIS A 40 1.64 -2.22 -12.17
CA HIS A 40 1.93 -1.11 -13.08
C HIS A 40 3.38 -0.61 -13.12
N LEU A 41 4.26 -1.05 -12.23
CA LEU A 41 5.63 -0.55 -12.16
C LEU A 41 6.63 -1.61 -12.59
N ALA A 42 7.46 -1.27 -13.56
CA ALA A 42 8.68 -2.02 -13.84
C ALA A 42 9.74 -1.73 -12.76
N THR A 43 10.69 -2.65 -12.57
CA THR A 43 11.69 -2.57 -11.49
C THR A 43 12.56 -1.32 -11.58
N ASP A 44 12.89 -0.85 -12.78
CA ASP A 44 13.64 0.38 -13.02
C ASP A 44 12.85 1.64 -12.60
N VAL A 45 11.55 1.69 -12.89
CA VAL A 45 10.66 2.76 -12.44
C VAL A 45 10.49 2.71 -10.91
N LEU A 46 10.43 1.51 -10.33
CA LEU A 46 10.31 1.33 -8.88
C LEU A 46 11.48 1.98 -8.13
N HIS A 47 12.71 1.86 -8.64
CA HIS A 47 13.89 2.49 -8.04
C HIS A 47 13.92 4.02 -8.14
N SER A 48 13.03 4.63 -8.94
CA SER A 48 12.83 6.09 -8.93
C SER A 48 12.01 6.59 -7.74
N ILE A 49 11.35 5.69 -7.01
CA ILE A 49 10.54 6.02 -5.84
C ILE A 49 11.45 6.11 -4.61
N GLY A 50 11.41 7.25 -3.92
CA GLY A 50 12.15 7.47 -2.70
C GLY A 50 11.57 6.68 -1.52
N ASN A 51 12.42 6.36 -0.55
CA ASN A 51 12.06 5.63 0.67
C ASN A 51 11.42 4.25 0.42
N LEU A 52 11.84 3.58 -0.64
CA LEU A 52 11.34 2.26 -1.00
C LEU A 52 11.56 1.24 0.15
N PRO A 53 10.54 0.44 0.53
CA PRO A 53 10.71 -0.60 1.53
C PRO A 53 11.75 -1.66 1.14
N SER A 54 12.48 -2.17 2.13
CA SER A 54 13.41 -3.28 1.90
C SER A 54 12.73 -4.65 1.84
N ILE A 55 11.46 -4.76 2.23
CA ILE A 55 10.68 -6.01 2.15
C ILE A 55 9.79 -5.97 0.92
N VAL A 56 9.84 -7.00 0.09
CA VAL A 56 8.84 -7.29 -0.95
C VAL A 56 7.87 -8.35 -0.43
N HIS A 57 6.57 -8.05 -0.51
CA HIS A 57 5.49 -8.94 -0.10
C HIS A 57 5.04 -9.77 -1.28
N LEU A 58 5.22 -11.07 -1.16
CA LEU A 58 4.73 -12.10 -2.05
C LEU A 58 3.57 -12.82 -1.37
N SER A 59 2.48 -13.07 -2.09
CA SER A 59 1.39 -13.91 -1.58
C SER A 59 1.38 -15.25 -2.29
N LEU A 60 1.38 -16.34 -1.52
CA LEU A 60 1.29 -17.72 -2.02
C LEU A 60 0.14 -17.87 -3.02
N GLN A 61 -1.00 -17.27 -2.71
CA GLN A 61 -2.19 -17.23 -3.56
C GLN A 61 -1.92 -16.75 -4.99
N THR A 62 -0.96 -15.84 -5.17
CA THR A 62 -0.64 -15.23 -6.46
C THR A 62 0.50 -15.93 -7.19
N ILE A 63 1.42 -16.58 -6.45
CA ILE A 63 2.65 -17.15 -7.04
C ILE A 63 2.66 -18.68 -7.15
N ILE A 64 1.73 -19.38 -6.50
CA ILE A 64 1.75 -20.86 -6.44
C ILE A 64 1.49 -21.53 -7.79
N ASP A 65 0.72 -20.89 -8.67
CA ASP A 65 0.47 -21.36 -10.02
C ASP A 65 1.41 -20.73 -11.06
N GLN A 66 1.80 -19.47 -10.84
CA GLN A 66 2.64 -18.70 -11.76
C GLN A 66 3.66 -17.90 -10.95
N PRO A 67 4.94 -18.31 -10.90
CA PRO A 67 5.53 -19.41 -11.66
C PRO A 67 5.22 -20.82 -11.09
N GLY A 68 4.93 -20.91 -9.79
CA GLY A 68 4.79 -22.19 -9.09
C GLY A 68 6.10 -22.94 -8.89
N THR A 69 6.09 -23.90 -7.96
CA THR A 69 7.31 -24.61 -7.51
C THR A 69 8.00 -25.39 -8.62
N LYS A 70 7.23 -25.97 -9.55
CA LYS A 70 7.76 -26.75 -10.67
C LYS A 70 8.59 -25.93 -11.64
N VAL A 71 8.18 -24.68 -11.90
CA VAL A 71 8.92 -23.78 -12.80
C VAL A 71 10.20 -23.33 -12.13
N ILE A 72 10.14 -22.93 -10.86
CA ILE A 72 11.32 -22.53 -10.09
C ILE A 72 12.35 -23.66 -10.02
N ASN A 73 11.93 -24.88 -9.66
CA ASN A 73 12.84 -26.03 -9.54
C ASN A 73 13.45 -26.49 -10.87
N LYS A 74 12.80 -26.22 -12.01
CA LYS A 74 13.32 -26.54 -13.35
C LYS A 74 14.17 -25.43 -13.95
N SER A 75 14.11 -24.23 -13.38
CA SER A 75 14.86 -23.08 -13.84
C SER A 75 16.30 -23.11 -13.30
N SER A 76 17.18 -22.29 -13.88
CA SER A 76 18.53 -22.06 -13.34
C SER A 76 18.55 -21.13 -12.12
N TYR A 77 17.39 -20.60 -11.71
CA TYR A 77 17.29 -19.60 -10.66
C TYR A 77 17.29 -20.23 -9.27
N ASN A 78 18.02 -19.60 -8.35
CA ASN A 78 18.10 -19.98 -6.95
C ASN A 78 16.98 -19.33 -6.14
N GLY A 79 15.76 -19.81 -6.33
CA GLY A 79 14.58 -19.36 -5.59
C GLY A 79 13.81 -18.22 -6.27
N ILE A 80 12.78 -17.75 -5.58
CA ILE A 80 11.77 -16.87 -6.17
C ILE A 80 12.28 -15.45 -6.42
N LYS A 81 13.15 -14.92 -5.55
CA LYS A 81 13.67 -13.55 -5.68
C LYS A 81 14.48 -13.38 -6.96
N GLN A 82 15.36 -14.33 -7.23
CA GLN A 82 16.17 -14.35 -8.45
C GLN A 82 15.31 -14.55 -9.70
N PHE A 83 14.31 -15.43 -9.65
CA PHE A 83 13.36 -15.60 -10.76
C PHE A 83 12.62 -14.29 -11.10
N LEU A 84 12.25 -13.50 -10.08
CA LEU A 84 11.51 -12.26 -10.21
C LEU A 84 12.39 -11.02 -10.47
N GLY A 85 13.72 -11.14 -10.35
CA GLY A 85 14.63 -10.00 -10.45
C GLY A 85 14.49 -8.98 -9.31
N VAL A 86 14.22 -9.47 -8.09
CA VAL A 86 14.05 -8.67 -6.86
C VAL A 86 15.00 -9.16 -5.74
N GLU A 87 16.22 -9.55 -6.13
CA GLU A 87 17.23 -10.12 -5.23
C GLU A 87 17.65 -9.15 -4.12
N GLU A 88 17.55 -7.85 -4.39
CA GLU A 88 17.88 -6.76 -3.48
C GLU A 88 16.87 -6.56 -2.34
N PHE A 89 15.73 -7.27 -2.38
CA PHE A 89 14.71 -7.19 -1.33
C PHE A 89 14.76 -8.40 -0.42
N ILE A 90 14.27 -8.21 0.81
CA ILE A 90 13.83 -9.29 1.68
C ILE A 90 12.48 -9.78 1.19
N SER A 91 12.36 -11.07 0.87
CA SER A 91 11.05 -11.65 0.51
C SER A 91 10.27 -12.08 1.74
N TYR A 92 9.06 -11.54 1.86
CA TYR A 92 8.05 -12.00 2.80
C TYR A 92 6.96 -12.76 2.05
N LEU A 93 6.74 -14.03 2.39
CA LEU A 93 5.71 -14.88 1.79
C LEU A 93 4.51 -15.01 2.73
N SER A 94 3.38 -14.38 2.39
CA SER A 94 2.09 -14.58 3.06
C SER A 94 1.30 -15.74 2.45
N ILE A 95 0.30 -16.23 3.18
CA ILE A 95 -0.60 -17.28 2.69
C ILE A 95 -1.67 -16.69 1.77
N GLN A 96 -2.39 -15.69 2.26
CA GLN A 96 -3.46 -15.00 1.51
C GLN A 96 -2.93 -13.70 0.91
N ASP A 97 -3.61 -13.21 -0.12
CA ASP A 97 -3.38 -11.88 -0.69
C ASP A 97 -4.21 -10.86 0.12
N PRO A 98 -3.60 -9.83 0.76
CA PRO A 98 -4.32 -8.87 1.59
C PRO A 98 -5.38 -8.06 0.82
N VAL A 99 -5.32 -8.05 -0.52
CA VAL A 99 -6.30 -7.39 -1.39
C VAL A 99 -7.56 -8.24 -1.59
N GLN A 100 -7.49 -9.55 -1.34
CA GLN A 100 -8.58 -10.47 -1.62
C GLN A 100 -9.44 -10.73 -0.39
N ASP A 101 -10.74 -10.83 -0.64
CA ASP A 101 -11.69 -11.15 0.43
C ASP A 101 -11.46 -12.58 0.93
N ILE A 102 -11.41 -12.73 2.25
CA ILE A 102 -11.28 -14.02 2.93
C ILE A 102 -12.51 -14.87 2.62
N ARG A 103 -12.29 -16.06 2.04
CA ARG A 103 -13.36 -17.02 1.77
C ARG A 103 -13.46 -18.07 2.88
N GLU A 104 -14.57 -18.07 3.58
CA GLU A 104 -14.80 -18.98 4.70
C GLU A 104 -15.36 -20.35 4.30
N GLY A 105 -15.25 -21.32 5.21
CA GLY A 105 -15.87 -22.64 5.05
C GLY A 105 -15.06 -23.68 4.25
N TYR A 106 -13.86 -23.32 3.80
CA TYR A 106 -13.05 -24.17 2.92
C TYR A 106 -11.77 -24.72 3.57
N ASN A 107 -11.39 -24.18 4.73
CA ASN A 107 -10.23 -24.68 5.46
C ASN A 107 -10.59 -25.94 6.25
N GLU A 108 -9.74 -26.94 6.13
CA GLU A 108 -9.90 -28.26 6.74
C GLU A 108 -8.86 -28.43 7.86
N GLU A 109 -8.88 -29.56 8.55
CA GLU A 109 -7.92 -29.83 9.63
C GLU A 109 -6.48 -30.00 9.13
N LYS A 110 -6.32 -30.49 7.89
CA LYS A 110 -5.02 -30.79 7.27
C LYS A 110 -4.64 -29.84 6.15
N THR A 111 -5.57 -29.02 5.66
CA THR A 111 -5.34 -28.16 4.48
C THR A 111 -5.94 -26.77 4.66
N VAL A 112 -5.23 -25.78 4.12
CA VAL A 112 -5.69 -24.40 3.93
C VAL A 112 -6.04 -24.19 2.46
N SER A 113 -7.13 -23.47 2.18
CA SER A 113 -7.52 -23.17 0.80
C SER A 113 -7.03 -21.78 0.38
N VAL A 114 -6.44 -21.70 -0.82
CA VAL A 114 -6.09 -20.44 -1.49
C VAL A 114 -6.75 -20.38 -2.86
N TRP A 115 -7.15 -19.19 -3.32
CA TRP A 115 -7.82 -19.00 -4.61
C TRP A 115 -6.93 -18.29 -5.60
N THR A 116 -6.44 -19.06 -6.55
CA THR A 116 -5.59 -18.58 -7.64
C THR A 116 -6.45 -18.19 -8.85
N PRO A 117 -5.88 -17.50 -9.86
CA PRO A 117 -6.53 -17.38 -11.17
C PRO A 117 -6.87 -18.74 -11.80
N GLY A 118 -6.12 -19.79 -11.47
CA GLY A 118 -6.37 -21.19 -11.88
C GLY A 118 -7.41 -21.93 -11.01
N GLY A 119 -8.06 -21.25 -10.06
CA GLY A 119 -9.06 -21.82 -9.17
C GLY A 119 -8.55 -22.13 -7.75
N ARG A 120 -9.34 -22.89 -7.00
CA ARG A 120 -9.04 -23.24 -5.60
C ARG A 120 -7.91 -24.27 -5.52
N LYS A 121 -6.92 -24.01 -4.66
CA LYS A 121 -5.87 -24.96 -4.29
C LYS A 121 -5.98 -25.26 -2.81
N LYS A 122 -5.87 -26.54 -2.45
CA LYS A 122 -5.74 -26.99 -1.06
C LYS A 122 -4.27 -27.22 -0.77
N ILE A 123 -3.76 -26.59 0.27
CA ILE A 123 -2.34 -26.61 0.66
C ILE A 123 -2.25 -27.28 2.02
N ASP A 124 -1.60 -28.44 2.08
CA ASP A 124 -1.15 -29.05 3.34
C ASP A 124 0.26 -28.57 3.74
N VAL A 125 0.70 -29.01 4.91
CA VAL A 125 2.04 -28.68 5.44
C VAL A 125 3.15 -29.14 4.50
N ASN A 126 3.06 -30.34 3.93
CA ASN A 126 4.10 -30.89 3.05
C ASN A 126 4.24 -30.09 1.75
N GLN A 127 3.11 -29.69 1.18
CA GLN A 127 3.06 -28.81 0.01
C GLN A 127 3.62 -27.44 0.34
N PHE A 128 3.28 -26.88 1.51
CA PHE A 128 3.84 -25.60 1.96
C PHE A 128 5.36 -25.67 2.17
N ILE A 129 5.88 -26.71 2.80
CA ILE A 129 7.32 -26.94 2.95
C ILE A 129 8.00 -27.10 1.59
N THR A 130 7.35 -27.77 0.63
CA THR A 130 7.84 -27.87 -0.76
C THR A 130 7.93 -26.48 -1.41
N VAL A 131 6.97 -25.60 -1.13
CA VAL A 131 7.01 -24.20 -1.57
C VAL A 131 8.19 -23.47 -0.93
N LEU A 132 8.39 -23.59 0.38
CA LEU A 132 9.50 -22.93 1.07
C LEU A 132 10.87 -23.38 0.52
N LYS A 133 11.03 -24.69 0.24
CA LYS A 133 12.25 -25.25 -0.40
C LYS A 133 12.52 -24.65 -1.78
N ALA A 134 11.48 -24.54 -2.60
CA ALA A 134 11.60 -24.05 -3.97
C ALA A 134 11.80 -22.52 -3.99
N PHE A 135 10.98 -21.77 -3.25
CA PHE A 135 10.97 -20.31 -3.32
C PHE A 135 12.04 -19.67 -2.44
N LYS A 136 12.46 -20.33 -1.37
CA LYS A 136 13.47 -19.84 -0.41
C LYS A 136 13.18 -18.41 0.09
N PRO A 137 11.96 -18.12 0.61
CA PRO A 137 11.66 -16.79 1.11
C PRO A 137 12.48 -16.49 2.37
N ASN A 138 12.84 -15.21 2.56
CA ASN A 138 13.56 -14.78 3.76
C ASN A 138 12.67 -14.88 5.01
N ILE A 139 11.40 -14.51 4.87
CA ILE A 139 10.36 -14.57 5.90
C ILE A 139 9.14 -15.28 5.32
N ALA A 140 8.53 -16.20 6.06
CA ALA A 140 7.28 -16.83 5.68
C ALA A 140 6.27 -16.77 6.82
N GLU A 141 5.04 -16.40 6.48
CA GLU A 141 3.87 -16.60 7.32
C GLU A 141 3.56 -18.10 7.40
N CYS A 142 3.31 -18.64 8.59
CA CYS A 142 2.88 -20.03 8.74
C CYS A 142 1.47 -20.25 8.14
N LEU A 143 1.18 -21.47 7.69
CA LEU A 143 -0.18 -21.87 7.33
C LEU A 143 -1.15 -21.59 8.48
N CYS A 144 -2.27 -20.95 8.14
CA CYS A 144 -3.26 -20.44 9.09
C CYS A 144 -4.69 -20.70 8.59
N ASP A 145 -5.63 -20.85 9.54
CA ASP A 145 -7.06 -20.95 9.25
C ASP A 145 -7.73 -19.58 9.42
N THR A 146 -7.33 -18.61 8.61
CA THR A 146 -7.86 -17.25 8.68
C THR A 146 -9.35 -17.19 8.38
N ILE A 147 -10.06 -16.48 9.26
CA ILE A 147 -11.50 -16.28 9.19
C ILE A 147 -11.87 -14.81 9.23
N PRO A 148 -13.07 -14.43 8.73
CA PRO A 148 -13.53 -13.05 8.83
C PRO A 148 -13.49 -12.50 10.26
N ALA A 149 -13.25 -11.18 10.35
CA ALA A 149 -13.13 -10.47 11.63
C ALA A 149 -14.41 -10.48 12.48
N SER A 150 -15.58 -10.74 11.88
CA SER A 150 -16.89 -10.71 12.55
C SER A 150 -17.82 -11.79 12.02
N GLY A 151 -18.94 -12.03 12.71
CA GLY A 151 -20.00 -12.95 12.26
C GLY A 151 -19.69 -14.44 12.46
N GLN A 152 -18.64 -14.75 13.24
CA GLN A 152 -18.19 -16.11 13.50
C GLN A 152 -18.72 -16.63 14.85
N THR A 153 -19.05 -17.93 14.92
CA THR A 153 -19.41 -18.56 16.21
C THR A 153 -18.16 -18.81 17.05
N GLU A 154 -18.29 -18.77 18.37
CA GLU A 154 -17.16 -19.05 19.30
C GLU A 154 -16.50 -20.42 19.02
N LYS A 155 -17.30 -21.43 18.67
CA LYS A 155 -16.80 -22.76 18.25
C LYS A 155 -15.93 -22.67 16.99
N ARG A 156 -16.32 -21.86 16.00
CA ARG A 156 -15.57 -21.69 14.75
C ARG A 156 -14.27 -20.92 14.98
N ILE A 157 -14.30 -19.92 15.85
CA ILE A 157 -13.14 -19.12 16.25
C ILE A 157 -12.13 -19.98 17.00
N ARG A 158 -12.56 -20.74 18.01
CA ARG A 158 -11.66 -21.66 18.73
C ARG A 158 -10.98 -22.64 17.76
N LYS A 159 -11.76 -23.19 16.82
CA LYS A 159 -11.27 -24.12 15.81
C LYS A 159 -10.22 -23.50 14.87
N SER A 160 -10.33 -22.22 14.50
CA SER A 160 -9.30 -21.60 13.66
C SER A 160 -7.98 -21.45 14.41
N VAL A 161 -8.05 -21.06 15.69
CA VAL A 161 -6.87 -20.97 16.56
C VAL A 161 -6.21 -22.34 16.72
N ASP A 162 -6.99 -23.38 17.06
CA ASP A 162 -6.47 -24.74 17.26
C ASP A 162 -5.80 -25.30 15.99
N ARG A 163 -6.42 -25.08 14.82
CA ARG A 163 -5.85 -25.51 13.54
C ARG A 163 -4.57 -24.77 13.20
N THR A 164 -4.54 -23.46 13.43
CA THR A 164 -3.37 -22.62 13.17
C THR A 164 -2.18 -23.03 14.04
N LEU A 165 -2.42 -23.32 15.33
CA LEU A 165 -1.38 -23.88 16.22
C LEU A 165 -0.90 -25.26 15.76
N ASN A 166 -1.81 -26.16 15.35
CA ASN A 166 -1.44 -27.47 14.82
C ASN A 166 -0.67 -27.38 13.48
N PHE A 167 -0.98 -26.42 12.63
CA PHE A 167 -0.18 -26.15 11.42
C PHE A 167 1.20 -25.61 11.79
N LEU A 168 1.29 -24.71 12.77
CA LEU A 168 2.55 -24.17 13.25
C LEU A 168 3.48 -25.25 13.78
N ASP A 169 3.00 -26.09 14.69
CA ASP A 169 3.79 -27.16 15.30
C ASP A 169 4.36 -28.09 14.21
N LYS A 170 3.52 -28.51 13.24
CA LYS A 170 3.95 -29.34 12.11
C LYS A 170 4.92 -28.63 11.15
N CYS A 171 4.73 -27.34 10.89
CA CYS A 171 5.66 -26.58 10.05
C CYS A 171 7.03 -26.44 10.71
N ILE A 172 7.07 -26.30 12.05
CA ILE A 172 8.32 -26.27 12.82
C ILE A 172 9.02 -27.62 12.74
N GLU A 173 8.31 -28.71 13.02
CA GLU A 173 8.84 -30.09 12.94
C GLU A 173 9.47 -30.37 11.55
N GLU A 174 8.72 -30.12 10.48
CA GLU A 174 9.19 -30.34 9.10
C GLU A 174 10.37 -29.42 8.72
N LYS A 175 10.39 -28.18 9.24
CA LYS A 175 11.49 -27.24 9.02
C LYS A 175 12.76 -27.68 9.74
N GLU A 176 12.67 -28.23 10.94
CA GLU A 176 13.82 -28.76 11.68
C GLU A 176 14.40 -30.00 11.00
N MET A 177 13.55 -30.82 10.39
CA MET A 177 13.99 -31.98 9.60
C MET A 177 14.63 -31.62 8.26
N SER A 178 14.44 -30.39 7.76
CA SER A 178 14.89 -29.97 6.43
C SER A 178 15.93 -28.85 6.46
N LYS A 179 17.18 -29.20 6.09
CA LYS A 179 18.30 -28.25 5.96
C LYS A 179 18.03 -27.12 4.95
N ASP A 180 17.22 -27.39 3.91
CA ASP A 180 16.94 -26.44 2.84
C ASP A 180 16.01 -25.29 3.24
N VAL A 181 15.26 -25.45 4.34
CA VAL A 181 14.29 -24.46 4.83
C VAL A 181 14.78 -23.77 6.11
N THR A 182 15.93 -24.19 6.64
CA THR A 182 16.42 -23.72 7.94
C THR A 182 16.63 -22.20 7.98
N SER A 183 17.05 -21.59 6.85
CA SER A 183 17.29 -20.15 6.71
C SER A 183 16.01 -19.29 6.65
N CYS A 184 14.85 -19.88 6.39
CA CYS A 184 13.58 -19.16 6.35
C CYS A 184 13.13 -18.79 7.77
N ASN A 185 12.80 -17.52 8.00
CA ASN A 185 12.27 -17.05 9.28
C ASN A 185 10.75 -17.24 9.30
N LEU A 186 10.26 -18.21 10.07
CA LEU A 186 8.83 -18.50 10.17
C LEU A 186 8.15 -17.55 11.17
N PHE A 187 7.09 -16.88 10.73
CA PHE A 187 6.25 -16.04 11.58
C PHE A 187 5.01 -16.83 12.01
N GLY A 188 4.70 -16.78 13.31
CA GLY A 188 3.49 -17.37 13.86
C GLY A 188 2.29 -16.48 13.60
N VAL A 189 1.13 -17.08 13.32
CA VAL A 189 -0.09 -16.32 12.99
C VAL A 189 -1.01 -16.26 14.19
N ILE A 190 -1.45 -15.06 14.53
CA ILE A 190 -2.40 -14.81 15.62
C ILE A 190 -3.80 -14.69 15.02
N GLU A 191 -4.61 -15.70 15.31
CA GLU A 191 -6.02 -15.79 14.94
C GLU A 191 -6.92 -15.42 16.12
N GLY A 192 -8.23 -15.51 15.94
CA GLY A 192 -9.21 -15.29 17.02
C GLY A 192 -10.39 -14.41 16.64
N SER A 193 -10.45 -13.93 15.38
CA SER A 193 -11.55 -13.08 14.89
C SER A 193 -11.83 -11.94 15.89
N HIS A 194 -13.08 -11.76 16.31
CA HIS A 194 -13.54 -10.78 17.30
C HIS A 194 -13.54 -11.27 18.75
N SER A 195 -13.12 -12.51 19.04
CA SER A 195 -13.10 -13.03 20.42
C SER A 195 -11.81 -12.64 21.13
N GLU A 196 -11.90 -11.71 22.09
CA GLU A 196 -10.75 -11.28 22.92
C GLU A 196 -10.08 -12.46 23.63
N LYS A 197 -10.88 -13.39 24.16
CA LYS A 197 -10.39 -14.59 24.82
C LYS A 197 -9.52 -15.44 23.89
N GLU A 198 -10.02 -15.73 22.68
CA GLU A 198 -9.32 -16.59 21.73
C GLU A 198 -8.12 -15.87 21.09
N ARG A 199 -8.16 -14.54 20.95
CA ARG A 199 -7.01 -13.71 20.56
C ARG A 199 -5.86 -13.80 21.58
N ILE A 200 -6.16 -13.59 22.86
CA ILE A 200 -5.18 -13.70 23.95
C ILE A 200 -4.60 -15.10 24.01
N ARG A 201 -5.44 -16.14 23.86
CA ARG A 201 -4.99 -17.54 23.82
C ARG A 201 -4.06 -17.79 22.63
N SER A 202 -4.45 -17.38 21.43
CA SER A 202 -3.64 -17.53 20.22
C SER A 202 -2.28 -16.83 20.37
N ALA A 203 -2.26 -15.61 20.90
CA ALA A 203 -1.03 -14.86 21.17
C ALA A 203 -0.10 -15.59 22.16
N LYS A 204 -0.63 -16.02 23.32
CA LYS A 204 0.15 -16.72 24.34
C LYS A 204 0.68 -18.07 23.86
N ASP A 205 -0.18 -18.87 23.24
CA ASP A 205 0.18 -20.21 22.78
C ASP A 205 1.22 -20.12 21.64
N THR A 206 1.02 -19.22 20.67
CA THR A 206 1.99 -19.01 19.58
C THR A 206 3.34 -18.51 20.09
N SER A 207 3.34 -17.66 21.12
CA SER A 207 4.57 -17.12 21.72
C SER A 207 5.45 -18.17 22.41
N GLN A 208 4.89 -19.33 22.75
CA GLN A 208 5.64 -20.45 23.32
C GLN A 208 6.47 -21.21 22.27
N ARG A 209 6.23 -20.97 20.96
CA ARG A 209 6.94 -21.62 19.86
C ARG A 209 8.15 -20.78 19.41
N PRO A 210 9.20 -21.41 18.82
CA PRO A 210 10.38 -20.72 18.29
C PRO A 210 10.11 -19.96 16.97
N VAL A 211 9.09 -19.10 16.95
CA VAL A 211 8.78 -18.24 15.81
C VAL A 211 9.65 -16.97 15.82
N ALA A 212 9.98 -16.47 14.64
CA ALA A 212 10.82 -15.29 14.47
C ALA A 212 10.08 -13.97 14.68
N GLY A 213 8.76 -13.97 14.47
CA GLY A 213 7.87 -12.82 14.59
C GLY A 213 6.41 -13.27 14.55
N PHE A 214 5.49 -12.31 14.56
CA PHE A 214 4.05 -12.57 14.58
C PHE A 214 3.32 -11.85 13.44
N VAL A 215 2.37 -12.54 12.81
CA VAL A 215 1.41 -11.94 11.88
C VAL A 215 0.05 -11.91 12.56
N LEU A 216 -0.55 -10.74 12.66
CA LEU A 216 -1.87 -10.53 13.23
C LEU A 216 -2.89 -10.54 12.09
N GLU A 217 -3.66 -11.63 12.01
CA GLU A 217 -4.62 -11.88 10.94
C GLU A 217 -6.06 -11.59 11.36
N GLY A 218 -6.95 -11.41 10.39
CA GLY A 218 -8.40 -11.32 10.65
C GLY A 218 -8.86 -10.10 11.46
N PHE A 219 -8.13 -8.98 11.37
CA PHE A 219 -8.60 -7.68 11.86
C PHE A 219 -9.32 -6.93 10.74
N SER A 220 -10.34 -6.15 11.09
CA SER A 220 -11.02 -5.25 10.17
C SER A 220 -11.43 -3.98 10.90
N SER A 221 -11.14 -2.83 10.31
CA SER A 221 -11.55 -1.52 10.83
C SER A 221 -13.07 -1.32 10.86
N SER A 222 -13.81 -2.14 10.10
CA SER A 222 -15.28 -2.14 10.11
C SER A 222 -15.89 -2.78 11.37
N ALA A 223 -15.10 -3.52 12.15
CA ALA A 223 -15.56 -4.11 13.40
C ALA A 223 -15.48 -3.08 14.53
N SER A 224 -16.53 -3.00 15.36
CA SER A 224 -16.52 -2.19 16.58
C SER A 224 -15.35 -2.58 17.49
N ASP A 225 -14.68 -1.60 18.08
CA ASP A 225 -13.60 -1.77 19.07
C ASP A 225 -12.35 -2.57 18.61
N TRP A 226 -12.09 -2.67 17.31
CA TRP A 226 -10.93 -3.42 16.79
C TRP A 226 -9.59 -2.96 17.38
N CYS A 227 -9.41 -1.67 17.68
CA CYS A 227 -8.19 -1.15 18.34
C CYS A 227 -8.00 -1.72 19.74
N LYS A 228 -9.08 -1.82 20.53
CA LYS A 228 -9.03 -2.38 21.89
C LYS A 228 -8.71 -3.87 21.85
N LEU A 229 -9.31 -4.58 20.91
CA LEU A 229 -9.00 -5.99 20.69
C LEU A 229 -7.53 -6.19 20.27
N LEU A 230 -7.03 -5.33 19.38
CA LEU A 230 -5.65 -5.34 18.93
C LEU A 230 -4.68 -5.07 20.10
N GLU A 231 -4.96 -4.05 20.91
CA GLU A 231 -4.18 -3.72 22.11
C GLU A 231 -4.07 -4.92 23.06
N LYS A 232 -5.21 -5.55 23.41
CA LYS A 232 -5.24 -6.75 24.27
C LYS A 232 -4.48 -7.94 23.68
N THR A 233 -4.52 -8.08 22.36
CA THR A 233 -3.76 -9.11 21.64
C THR A 233 -2.26 -8.84 21.74
N VAL A 234 -1.84 -7.60 21.48
CA VAL A 234 -0.43 -7.18 21.47
C VAL A 234 0.18 -7.22 22.87
N GLU A 235 -0.57 -6.86 23.92
CA GLU A 235 -0.15 -7.02 25.34
C GLU A 235 0.24 -8.47 25.68
N SER A 236 -0.25 -9.45 24.92
CA SER A 236 0.04 -10.87 25.11
C SER A 236 1.20 -11.38 24.25
N LEU A 237 1.86 -10.52 23.47
CA LEU A 237 2.99 -10.86 22.61
C LEU A 237 4.30 -10.34 23.22
N PRO A 238 5.43 -11.06 23.05
CA PRO A 238 6.71 -10.61 23.56
C PRO A 238 7.18 -9.35 22.82
N ASP A 239 7.96 -8.52 23.52
CA ASP A 239 8.40 -7.22 23.01
C ASP A 239 9.67 -7.29 22.16
N ASP A 240 10.38 -8.40 22.14
CA ASP A 240 11.64 -8.60 21.42
C ASP A 240 11.45 -9.11 19.98
N LYS A 241 10.20 -9.27 19.53
CA LYS A 241 9.86 -9.81 18.21
C LYS A 241 8.97 -8.87 17.40
N PRO A 242 9.14 -8.81 16.06
CA PRO A 242 8.37 -7.91 15.21
C PRO A 242 6.92 -8.40 15.05
N ARG A 243 6.01 -7.43 14.94
CA ARG A 243 4.57 -7.63 14.78
C ARG A 243 4.13 -7.06 13.43
N LEU A 244 3.66 -7.95 12.55
CA LEU A 244 3.13 -7.61 11.24
C LEU A 244 1.60 -7.69 11.25
N ILE A 245 0.90 -6.79 10.57
CA ILE A 245 -0.55 -6.85 10.41
C ILE A 245 -0.93 -6.77 8.92
N HIS A 246 -1.95 -7.51 8.51
CA HIS A 246 -2.57 -7.39 7.19
C HIS A 246 -3.93 -6.71 7.27
N GLY A 247 -4.38 -6.10 6.17
CA GLY A 247 -5.75 -5.61 5.99
C GLY A 247 -6.09 -4.29 6.69
N ILE A 248 -5.12 -3.69 7.39
CA ILE A 248 -5.14 -2.38 8.03
C ILE A 248 -4.19 -1.49 7.24
N GLY A 249 -4.70 -0.46 6.56
CA GLY A 249 -3.91 0.27 5.58
C GLY A 249 -4.33 1.70 5.29
N THR A 250 -5.52 2.16 5.67
CA THR A 250 -5.80 3.60 5.57
C THR A 250 -4.91 4.37 6.56
N PRO A 251 -4.56 5.64 6.28
CA PRO A 251 -3.68 6.41 7.17
C PRO A 251 -4.11 6.44 8.65
N ASP A 252 -5.41 6.62 8.92
CA ASP A 252 -5.96 6.57 10.29
C ASP A 252 -5.89 5.17 10.91
N GLU A 253 -6.19 4.13 10.14
CA GLU A 253 -6.04 2.73 10.55
C GLU A 253 -4.59 2.41 10.94
N VAL A 254 -3.62 2.82 10.11
CA VAL A 254 -2.19 2.61 10.39
C VAL A 254 -1.77 3.37 11.64
N VAL A 255 -2.13 4.65 11.79
CA VAL A 255 -1.77 5.42 12.99
C VAL A 255 -2.38 4.78 14.25
N ALA A 256 -3.63 4.30 14.19
CA ALA A 256 -4.25 3.60 15.31
C ALA A 256 -3.54 2.29 15.65
N ALA A 257 -3.17 1.49 14.65
CA ALA A 257 -2.47 0.22 14.86
C ALA A 257 -1.01 0.40 15.34
N VAL A 258 -0.31 1.43 14.88
CA VAL A 258 1.00 1.83 15.42
C VAL A 258 0.86 2.20 16.89
N ALA A 259 -0.20 2.91 17.26
CA ALA A 259 -0.49 3.24 18.66
C ALA A 259 -0.79 2.01 19.52
N CYS A 260 -1.16 0.87 18.92
CA CYS A 260 -1.32 -0.43 19.58
C CYS A 260 -0.02 -1.25 19.59
N GLY A 261 1.06 -0.78 18.96
CA GLY A 261 2.37 -1.45 18.96
C GLY A 261 2.62 -2.42 17.81
N ILE A 262 2.02 -2.17 16.64
CA ILE A 262 2.35 -2.87 15.38
C ILE A 262 3.57 -2.24 14.72
N ASP A 263 4.44 -3.09 14.17
CA ASP A 263 5.74 -2.70 13.62
C ASP A 263 5.75 -2.70 12.07
N ILE A 264 5.07 -3.65 11.42
CA ILE A 264 5.11 -3.84 9.97
C ILE A 264 3.71 -3.95 9.38
N PHE A 265 3.48 -3.22 8.29
CA PHE A 265 2.23 -3.22 7.52
C PHE A 265 2.50 -3.72 6.09
N ASP A 266 1.45 -3.86 5.28
CA ASP A 266 1.58 -4.00 3.83
C ASP A 266 1.20 -2.70 3.11
N SER A 267 1.70 -2.53 1.88
CA SER A 267 1.37 -1.39 1.01
C SER A 267 0.29 -1.72 0.00
N SER A 268 -0.66 -2.59 0.32
CA SER A 268 -1.80 -2.85 -0.55
C SER A 268 -2.82 -1.71 -0.59
N TYR A 269 -2.86 -0.82 0.41
CA TYR A 269 -3.80 0.32 0.44
C TYR A 269 -3.65 1.30 -0.75
N PRO A 270 -2.42 1.76 -1.10
CA PRO A 270 -2.17 2.53 -2.33
C PRO A 270 -2.70 1.87 -3.60
N LEU A 271 -2.80 0.54 -3.59
CA LEU A 271 -3.45 -0.20 -4.64
C LEU A 271 -4.94 -0.29 -4.45
N THR A 272 -5.50 -0.51 -3.27
CA THR A 272 -6.93 -0.88 -3.14
C THR A 272 -7.88 0.26 -2.81
N SER A 273 -7.36 1.44 -2.51
CA SER A 273 -8.15 2.66 -2.34
C SER A 273 -9.18 2.68 -3.48
N SER A 274 -10.51 2.56 -3.33
CA SER A 274 -11.43 2.57 -2.20
C SER A 274 -12.55 1.56 -2.52
N ARG A 275 -12.62 0.47 -1.76
CA ARG A 275 -13.79 -0.45 -1.71
C ARG A 275 -14.70 -0.18 -0.52
N ARG A 276 -14.21 0.49 0.52
CA ARG A 276 -15.00 0.80 1.71
C ARG A 276 -15.78 2.09 1.41
N GLN A 277 -17.06 1.94 1.09
CA GLN A 277 -18.03 3.03 0.96
C GLN A 277 -18.19 3.77 2.30
N THR A 278 -17.19 4.54 2.73
CA THR A 278 -17.44 5.62 3.69
C THR A 278 -17.97 6.80 2.89
N LYS A 279 -19.29 6.97 2.93
CA LYS A 279 -19.98 8.17 2.45
C LYS A 279 -19.32 9.39 3.11
N VAL A 280 -18.70 10.29 2.35
CA VAL A 280 -18.24 11.58 2.88
C VAL A 280 -18.61 12.70 1.90
N VAL A 281 -19.13 13.78 2.49
CA VAL A 281 -19.60 15.04 1.89
C VAL A 281 -18.68 16.18 2.36
N PHE A 282 -18.49 17.20 1.50
CA PHE A 282 -17.51 18.28 1.60
C PHE A 282 -17.82 19.39 2.59
N ILE A 283 -16.75 20.07 3.07
CA ILE A 283 -16.78 21.46 3.53
C ILE A 283 -15.58 22.23 2.97
N SER A 284 -15.89 23.38 2.37
CA SER A 284 -14.97 24.46 2.02
C SER A 284 -14.92 25.50 3.14
N SER A 285 -13.74 25.98 3.53
CA SER A 285 -13.60 27.36 4.02
C SER A 285 -12.16 27.87 4.11
N LEU A 286 -12.04 29.15 3.76
CA LEU A 286 -10.87 29.99 3.55
C LEU A 286 -10.29 30.57 4.86
N ARG A 287 -9.01 30.99 4.83
CA ARG A 287 -8.55 32.33 5.31
C ARG A 287 -7.10 32.61 4.90
N LYS A 288 -6.88 33.82 4.35
CA LYS A 288 -5.58 34.40 3.92
C LYS A 288 -4.90 35.14 5.08
N VAL A 289 -3.56 35.10 5.16
CA VAL A 289 -2.71 36.15 5.79
C VAL A 289 -1.39 36.25 4.99
N SER A 290 -0.93 37.48 4.74
CA SER A 290 0.22 37.84 3.88
C SER A 290 1.38 38.40 4.72
N VAL A 291 2.65 38.13 4.34
CA VAL A 291 3.84 38.90 4.79
C VAL A 291 4.93 38.91 3.68
N HIS A 292 5.63 40.05 3.55
CA HIS A 292 6.69 40.41 2.57
C HIS A 292 8.11 40.14 3.07
N THR A 293 9.09 39.90 2.16
CA THR A 293 10.50 40.41 2.22
C THR A 293 11.29 40.13 0.91
N GLN A 294 12.39 40.87 0.69
CA GLN A 294 13.13 41.11 -0.57
C GLN A 294 14.22 40.05 -0.96
N PRO A 295 14.64 39.94 -2.25
CA PRO A 295 15.61 38.92 -2.70
C PRO A 295 17.05 39.42 -2.96
N LEU A 296 18.02 38.48 -2.94
CA LEU A 296 19.45 38.60 -3.28
C LEU A 296 19.76 38.38 -4.78
N SER A 297 21.00 38.67 -5.20
CA SER A 297 21.42 39.07 -6.56
C SER A 297 21.66 37.98 -7.62
N LEU A 298 21.54 38.39 -8.89
CA LEU A 298 21.56 37.62 -10.15
C LEU A 298 22.85 36.82 -10.49
N VAL A 299 23.95 37.02 -9.78
CA VAL A 299 25.26 36.43 -10.15
C VAL A 299 25.37 34.95 -9.76
N GLU A 300 24.67 34.52 -8.69
CA GLU A 300 24.71 33.13 -8.21
C GLU A 300 23.83 32.18 -9.03
N GLN A 301 22.83 32.71 -9.75
CA GLN A 301 21.91 31.90 -10.58
C GLN A 301 22.48 31.51 -11.95
N TRP A 302 23.55 32.19 -12.40
CA TRP A 302 24.17 31.94 -13.70
C TRP A 302 25.19 30.78 -13.69
N LEU A 303 25.88 30.55 -12.57
CA LEU A 303 26.97 29.56 -12.51
C LEU A 303 26.47 28.09 -12.45
N SER A 304 25.26 27.84 -11.94
CA SER A 304 24.71 26.48 -11.83
C SER A 304 24.20 25.91 -13.16
N ARG A 305 23.84 26.77 -14.13
CA ARG A 305 23.29 26.35 -15.42
C ARG A 305 24.35 25.94 -16.44
N LEU A 306 25.60 26.35 -16.27
CA LEU A 306 26.69 26.04 -17.21
C LEU A 306 27.25 24.61 -17.02
N VAL A 307 27.18 24.08 -15.79
CA VAL A 307 27.72 22.74 -15.46
C VAL A 307 26.79 21.61 -15.94
N ALA A 308 25.47 21.83 -16.00
CA ALA A 308 24.50 20.81 -16.41
C ALA A 308 24.46 20.54 -17.94
N SER A 309 24.99 21.45 -18.76
CA SER A 309 24.94 21.35 -20.23
C SER A 309 26.01 20.46 -20.85
N MET A 310 27.06 20.07 -20.11
CA MET A 310 28.21 19.38 -20.69
C MET A 310 28.16 17.84 -20.56
N TYR A 311 27.21 17.29 -19.79
CA TYR A 311 27.14 15.84 -19.54
C TYR A 311 26.17 15.06 -20.44
N THR A 312 25.24 15.72 -21.13
CA THR A 312 24.16 15.06 -21.89
C THR A 312 24.48 14.74 -23.36
N ALA A 313 25.64 15.13 -23.89
CA ALA A 313 25.98 14.91 -25.30
C ALA A 313 26.76 13.60 -25.60
N ARG A 314 27.15 12.82 -24.58
CA ARG A 314 28.06 11.66 -24.76
C ARG A 314 27.41 10.27 -24.66
N LEU A 315 26.14 10.17 -24.23
CA LEU A 315 25.49 8.87 -23.97
C LEU A 315 24.47 8.40 -25.03
N MET A 316 24.08 9.24 -26.00
CA MET A 316 23.08 8.86 -27.03
C MET A 316 23.65 8.25 -28.32
N ARG A 317 24.77 7.52 -28.29
CA ARG A 317 25.36 6.95 -29.53
C ARG A 317 25.67 5.45 -29.55
N LEU A 318 25.20 4.64 -28.59
CA LEU A 318 25.65 3.23 -28.52
C LEU A 318 24.60 2.10 -28.40
N GLU A 319 23.29 2.33 -28.57
CA GLU A 319 22.32 1.20 -28.56
C GLU A 319 21.27 1.26 -29.68
N GLN A 320 21.73 1.12 -30.91
CA GLN A 320 20.92 0.56 -31.99
C GLN A 320 21.67 -0.62 -32.60
N GLN A 321 21.37 -1.85 -32.16
CA GLN A 321 21.30 -3.05 -33.01
C GLN A 321 20.94 -4.32 -32.21
N LYS A 322 19.88 -4.99 -32.69
CA LYS A 322 19.49 -6.42 -32.57
C LYS A 322 18.20 -6.68 -31.79
N LEU A 323 17.09 -6.66 -32.53
CA LEU A 323 15.85 -7.37 -32.20
C LEU A 323 15.67 -8.50 -33.23
N THR A 324 15.53 -9.74 -32.77
CA THR A 324 15.00 -10.86 -33.56
C THR A 324 13.83 -11.50 -32.83
N THR A 325 12.79 -11.72 -33.62
CA THR A 325 11.40 -12.06 -33.29
C THR A 325 11.22 -13.49 -32.77
N ILE A 326 10.47 -13.67 -31.67
CA ILE A 326 9.84 -14.95 -31.30
C ILE A 326 8.32 -14.74 -31.27
N LYS A 327 7.59 -15.49 -32.12
CA LYS A 327 6.12 -15.53 -32.14
C LYS A 327 5.62 -16.54 -31.11
N LEU A 328 4.86 -16.10 -30.12
CA LEU A 328 4.05 -16.97 -29.26
C LEU A 328 2.56 -16.72 -29.55
N LYS A 329 1.82 -17.80 -29.83
CA LYS A 329 0.38 -17.83 -30.08
C LYS A 329 -0.38 -17.62 -28.76
N LEU A 330 -1.28 -16.63 -28.72
CA LEU A 330 -2.25 -16.42 -27.65
C LEU A 330 -3.48 -17.32 -27.84
N PRO A 331 -3.99 -18.02 -26.81
CA PRO A 331 -5.32 -18.62 -26.82
C PRO A 331 -6.42 -17.60 -26.49
N GLN A 332 -7.59 -17.85 -27.05
CA GLN A 332 -8.78 -17.02 -27.08
C GLN A 332 -9.53 -16.94 -25.74
N THR A 333 -10.04 -15.73 -25.46
CA THR A 333 -11.26 -15.37 -24.72
C THR A 333 -11.56 -16.08 -23.39
N PHE A 334 -11.27 -15.38 -22.28
CA PHE A 334 -11.87 -15.64 -20.97
C PHE A 334 -13.15 -14.81 -20.78
N HIS A 335 -14.26 -15.49 -20.47
CA HIS A 335 -15.48 -14.84 -19.97
C HIS A 335 -15.22 -14.30 -18.55
N ALA A 336 -15.36 -12.98 -18.39
CA ALA A 336 -15.22 -12.29 -17.12
C ALA A 336 -16.44 -12.55 -16.21
N SER A 337 -16.21 -13.13 -15.03
CA SER A 337 -17.17 -13.10 -13.93
C SER A 337 -17.14 -11.74 -13.23
N SER A 338 -18.31 -11.27 -12.82
CA SER A 338 -18.68 -9.88 -12.53
C SER A 338 -18.20 -9.28 -11.19
N HIS A 339 -16.93 -9.47 -10.83
CA HIS A 339 -16.33 -8.76 -9.70
C HIS A 339 -14.98 -8.21 -10.12
N THR A 340 -14.94 -6.95 -10.55
CA THR A 340 -13.72 -6.29 -10.99
C THR A 340 -13.01 -5.60 -9.82
N TRP A 341 -11.72 -5.88 -9.69
CA TRP A 341 -10.84 -5.50 -8.57
C TRP A 341 -9.99 -4.33 -9.01
N TYR A 342 -10.57 -3.13 -9.05
CA TYR A 342 -9.84 -1.97 -9.55
C TYR A 342 -9.01 -1.30 -8.47
N SER A 343 -7.72 -1.13 -8.75
CA SER A 343 -6.79 -0.38 -7.92
C SER A 343 -7.13 1.12 -7.80
N ALA A 344 -6.57 1.89 -6.85
CA ALA A 344 -6.69 3.35 -6.75
C ALA A 344 -6.26 4.02 -8.05
N ALA A 345 -5.15 3.56 -8.61
CA ALA A 345 -4.66 3.97 -9.92
C ALA A 345 -5.66 3.57 -11.03
N GLU A 346 -6.28 2.40 -10.94
CA GLU A 346 -7.32 1.97 -11.89
C GLU A 346 -8.66 2.70 -11.75
N ARG A 347 -8.92 3.28 -10.58
CA ARG A 347 -10.02 4.22 -10.33
C ARG A 347 -9.62 5.66 -10.64
N GLY A 348 -8.41 5.95 -11.12
CA GLY A 348 -7.95 7.31 -11.41
C GLY A 348 -7.81 8.22 -10.18
N CYS A 349 -7.51 7.65 -9.01
CA CYS A 349 -7.33 8.39 -7.77
C CYS A 349 -5.84 8.54 -7.40
N ALA A 350 -5.49 9.72 -6.90
CA ALA A 350 -4.18 10.00 -6.31
C ALA A 350 -4.31 10.19 -4.79
N LEU A 351 -3.36 9.65 -4.02
CA LEU A 351 -3.29 9.89 -2.58
C LEU A 351 -2.87 11.34 -2.29
N ASP A 352 -3.56 11.99 -1.35
CA ASP A 352 -3.23 13.30 -0.77
C ASP A 352 -3.39 13.21 0.75
N ILE A 353 -2.38 12.64 1.41
CA ILE A 353 -2.40 12.49 2.86
C ILE A 353 -2.12 13.86 3.48
N LYS A 354 -3.17 14.51 4.00
CA LYS A 354 -3.08 15.84 4.61
C LYS A 354 -2.57 15.74 6.05
N TRP A 355 -1.25 15.81 6.21
CA TRP A 355 -0.59 16.15 7.48
C TRP A 355 -1.12 17.49 7.98
N SER A 356 -1.20 17.77 9.29
CA SER A 356 -1.58 19.09 9.77
C SER A 356 -0.61 20.14 9.23
N ARG A 357 -0.99 20.78 8.11
CA ARG A 357 -0.14 21.66 7.28
C ARG A 357 0.12 23.01 7.94
N LYS A 358 0.14 23.08 9.27
CA LYS A 358 0.43 24.29 10.03
C LYS A 358 1.89 24.45 10.42
N ARG A 359 2.77 23.43 10.34
CA ARG A 359 4.12 23.55 10.96
C ARG A 359 5.36 23.01 10.23
N PHE A 360 5.26 22.55 8.98
CA PHE A 360 6.47 22.24 8.20
C PHE A 360 6.41 22.95 6.83
N LYS A 361 7.18 24.04 6.69
CA LYS A 361 7.54 24.64 5.40
C LYS A 361 9.05 24.56 5.25
N PRO A 362 9.60 23.82 4.27
CA PRO A 362 10.83 24.21 3.61
C PRO A 362 10.48 25.39 2.68
N GLU A 363 11.20 26.50 2.80
CA GLU A 363 10.92 27.75 2.09
C GLU A 363 11.04 27.62 0.57
N LEU A 364 10.00 28.01 -0.17
CA LEU A 364 10.06 28.34 -1.61
C LEU A 364 9.01 29.40 -1.93
N THR A 365 9.46 30.58 -2.36
CA THR A 365 8.63 31.70 -2.85
C THR A 365 8.76 31.83 -4.36
N TYR A 366 7.64 31.86 -5.09
CA TYR A 366 7.51 32.61 -6.35
C TYR A 366 6.05 32.85 -6.74
N SER A 367 5.74 34.06 -7.23
CA SER A 367 4.46 34.48 -7.81
C SER A 367 4.62 34.69 -9.32
N PRO A 368 3.71 34.20 -10.18
CA PRO A 368 3.72 34.56 -11.59
C PRO A 368 2.96 35.86 -11.84
N SER A 369 3.54 36.74 -12.65
CA SER A 369 2.89 37.87 -13.33
C SER A 369 2.00 37.36 -14.47
N ALA A 370 0.80 37.94 -14.58
CA ALA A 370 -0.17 37.64 -15.65
C ALA A 370 0.31 38.17 -17.02
N PRO A 371 0.05 37.46 -18.13
CA PRO A 371 0.16 38.03 -19.47
C PRO A 371 -1.10 38.83 -19.84
N GLU A 372 -0.87 39.94 -20.54
CA GLU A 372 -1.84 40.90 -21.04
C GLU A 372 -2.82 40.31 -22.07
N ALA A 373 -4.04 40.83 -22.04
CA ALA A 373 -5.12 40.49 -22.97
C ALA A 373 -4.86 41.08 -24.37
N LEU A 374 -4.92 40.24 -25.39
CA LEU A 374 -5.05 40.67 -26.80
C LEU A 374 -6.52 40.89 -27.12
N LYS A 375 -6.84 42.12 -27.55
CA LYS A 375 -8.13 42.56 -28.09
C LYS A 375 -8.21 42.27 -29.60
N GLY A 376 -9.45 42.02 -30.05
CA GLY A 376 -9.90 42.07 -31.45
C GLY A 376 -10.79 40.86 -31.76
N GLU A 377 -11.94 40.94 -32.41
CA GLU A 377 -12.72 42.05 -32.97
C GLU A 377 -14.15 41.52 -33.22
N GLN A 378 -15.14 42.40 -33.19
CA GLN A 378 -16.56 42.10 -33.40
C GLN A 378 -16.89 41.92 -34.88
N THR A 379 -17.80 40.99 -35.20
CA THR A 379 -18.85 41.25 -36.21
C THR A 379 -20.15 40.55 -35.83
N SER A 380 -21.24 41.28 -36.04
CA SER A 380 -22.63 41.06 -35.69
C SER A 380 -23.44 40.47 -36.85
N SER A 381 -24.48 39.68 -36.54
CA SER A 381 -25.85 39.93 -37.02
C SER A 381 -26.84 38.92 -36.42
N ASP A 382 -27.94 39.47 -35.89
CA ASP A 382 -29.13 38.84 -35.33
C ASP A 382 -29.82 37.83 -36.28
N ASP A 383 -30.48 36.80 -35.74
CA ASP A 383 -31.93 36.83 -35.47
C ASP A 383 -32.47 35.41 -35.19
N SER A 384 -33.27 35.30 -34.13
CA SER A 384 -34.42 34.39 -33.92
C SER A 384 -34.50 33.85 -32.49
N LEU A 385 -35.34 34.53 -31.71
CA LEU A 385 -35.80 34.18 -30.37
C LEU A 385 -36.74 32.97 -30.34
N ASN A 386 -36.69 32.30 -29.18
CA ASN A 386 -37.75 31.54 -28.52
C ASN A 386 -38.19 30.19 -29.11
N GLN A 387 -37.65 29.11 -28.52
CA GLN A 387 -38.50 28.02 -27.98
C GLN A 387 -37.97 27.49 -26.64
N LEU A 388 -38.69 27.85 -25.59
CA LEU A 388 -39.06 27.07 -24.40
C LEU A 388 -38.03 26.11 -23.77
N SER A 389 -37.40 26.63 -22.71
CA SER A 389 -37.44 26.07 -21.35
C SER A 389 -37.86 24.60 -21.21
N ASN A 390 -36.88 23.72 -21.04
CA ASN A 390 -36.91 22.57 -20.13
C ASN A 390 -35.52 21.90 -20.10
N SER A 391 -34.53 22.56 -19.50
CA SER A 391 -33.30 21.90 -19.06
C SER A 391 -33.34 21.80 -17.54
N THR A 392 -33.75 20.63 -17.05
CA THR A 392 -33.46 20.22 -15.69
C THR A 392 -31.97 20.38 -15.44
N ASP A 393 -31.61 21.22 -14.47
CA ASP A 393 -30.27 21.33 -13.90
C ASP A 393 -29.83 19.92 -13.43
N LYS A 394 -29.19 19.17 -14.33
CA LYS A 394 -28.40 18.00 -13.95
C LYS A 394 -27.15 18.55 -13.27
N LYS A 395 -27.26 18.80 -11.95
CA LYS A 395 -26.09 18.90 -11.07
C LYS A 395 -25.20 17.69 -11.37
N GLU A 396 -24.02 17.93 -11.95
CA GLU A 396 -23.01 16.89 -12.11
C GLU A 396 -22.74 16.26 -10.73
N PRO A 397 -22.63 14.92 -10.64
CA PRO A 397 -22.41 14.25 -9.36
C PRO A 397 -21.05 14.67 -8.80
N MET A 398 -21.07 15.33 -7.65
CA MET A 398 -19.87 15.81 -6.96
C MET A 398 -18.89 14.69 -6.60
N ASP A 399 -17.61 15.07 -6.62
CA ASP A 399 -16.37 14.35 -6.30
C ASP A 399 -16.50 13.19 -5.29
N LYS A 400 -16.11 11.99 -5.72
CA LYS A 400 -16.14 10.72 -4.96
C LYS A 400 -14.78 10.36 -4.33
N GLY A 401 -13.88 11.33 -4.10
CA GLY A 401 -12.64 11.12 -3.36
C GLY A 401 -12.88 10.78 -1.89
N THR A 402 -12.02 9.95 -1.28
CA THR A 402 -12.01 9.70 0.17
C THR A 402 -11.27 10.83 0.91
N LEU A 403 -11.21 10.79 2.25
CA LEU A 403 -10.49 11.77 3.08
C LEU A 403 -9.02 11.96 2.66
N TYR A 404 -8.39 10.91 2.13
CA TYR A 404 -6.97 10.85 1.79
C TYR A 404 -6.71 10.80 0.29
N GLU A 405 -7.70 11.06 -0.56
CA GLU A 405 -7.62 10.88 -2.00
C GLU A 405 -8.26 12.03 -2.78
N ILE A 406 -7.68 12.33 -3.94
CA ILE A 406 -8.31 13.13 -4.98
C ILE A 406 -8.70 12.23 -6.16
N ASN A 407 -9.94 12.34 -6.64
CA ASN A 407 -10.42 11.57 -7.78
C ASN A 407 -10.24 12.36 -9.10
N LEU A 408 -9.21 12.00 -9.87
CA LEU A 408 -8.82 12.72 -11.08
C LEU A 408 -9.63 12.35 -12.32
N ASN A 409 -10.72 11.57 -12.20
CA ASN A 409 -11.69 11.42 -13.29
C ASN A 409 -12.67 12.59 -13.38
N HIS A 410 -12.72 13.46 -12.37
CA HIS A 410 -13.67 14.56 -12.36
C HIS A 410 -13.23 15.67 -13.32
N SER A 411 -14.18 16.10 -14.17
CA SER A 411 -14.06 17.22 -15.12
C SER A 411 -13.43 18.50 -14.55
N ARG A 412 -13.57 18.76 -13.23
CA ARG A 412 -12.95 19.89 -12.54
C ARG A 412 -11.42 19.95 -12.70
N TYR A 413 -10.78 18.81 -12.91
CA TYR A 413 -9.32 18.73 -13.06
C TYR A 413 -8.86 18.93 -14.51
N SER A 414 -9.78 19.00 -15.48
CA SER A 414 -9.47 19.15 -16.91
C SER A 414 -8.60 20.37 -17.25
N SER A 415 -8.68 21.43 -16.45
CA SER A 415 -7.88 22.66 -16.59
C SER A 415 -7.08 22.99 -15.31
N ASP A 416 -6.85 22.01 -14.45
CA ASP A 416 -6.00 22.17 -13.25
C ASP A 416 -4.53 21.85 -13.59
N PHE A 417 -3.74 22.88 -13.87
CA PHE A 417 -2.32 22.76 -14.23
C PHE A 417 -1.39 22.67 -13.00
N THR A 418 -1.92 22.44 -11.80
CA THR A 418 -1.10 22.18 -10.60
C THR A 418 -0.67 20.71 -10.52
N PRO A 419 0.42 20.38 -9.81
CA PRO A 419 0.80 18.98 -9.54
C PRO A 419 -0.25 18.27 -8.68
N LEU A 420 -0.18 16.93 -8.57
CA LEU A 420 -1.12 16.17 -7.74
C LEU A 420 -1.09 16.67 -6.29
N VAL A 421 0.12 16.72 -5.71
CA VAL A 421 0.41 17.28 -4.40
C VAL A 421 1.62 18.22 -4.53
N SER A 422 1.47 19.48 -4.13
CA SER A 422 2.47 20.53 -4.37
C SER A 422 3.80 20.34 -3.64
N SER A 423 3.81 19.58 -2.55
CA SER A 423 5.00 19.26 -1.76
C SER A 423 5.64 17.92 -2.15
N CYS A 424 5.01 17.16 -3.05
CA CYS A 424 5.49 15.84 -3.44
C CYS A 424 6.62 15.96 -4.48
N THR A 425 7.69 15.21 -4.26
CA THR A 425 8.87 15.19 -5.13
C THR A 425 8.89 13.97 -6.07
N CYS A 426 7.80 13.22 -6.18
CA CYS A 426 7.73 12.06 -7.08
C CYS A 426 7.85 12.48 -8.55
N TYR A 427 8.19 11.52 -9.42
CA TYR A 427 8.27 11.75 -10.87
C TYR A 427 6.98 12.37 -11.44
N CYS A 428 5.81 11.92 -10.97
CA CYS A 428 4.53 12.46 -11.44
C CYS A 428 4.35 13.94 -11.05
N CYS A 429 4.56 14.30 -9.79
CA CYS A 429 4.33 15.67 -9.32
C CYS A 429 5.37 16.67 -9.84
N THR A 430 6.57 16.20 -10.18
CA THR A 430 7.64 17.05 -10.71
C THR A 430 7.51 17.34 -12.21
N ASN A 431 6.86 16.43 -12.97
CA ASN A 431 6.80 16.53 -14.44
C ASN A 431 5.38 16.73 -15.00
N HIS A 432 4.34 16.42 -14.23
CA HIS A 432 2.97 16.34 -14.73
C HIS A 432 1.97 17.09 -13.86
N THR A 433 0.85 17.46 -14.47
CA THR A 433 -0.24 18.21 -13.85
C THR A 433 -1.47 17.34 -13.65
N ARG A 434 -2.39 17.77 -12.78
CA ARG A 434 -3.70 17.12 -12.61
C ARG A 434 -4.48 17.07 -13.92
N ALA A 435 -4.42 18.12 -14.74
CA ALA A 435 -5.03 18.17 -16.07
C ALA A 435 -4.46 17.12 -17.02
N TYR A 436 -3.15 16.89 -17.00
CA TYR A 436 -2.53 15.84 -17.81
C TYR A 436 -2.97 14.45 -17.35
N ILE A 437 -3.02 14.19 -16.05
CA ILE A 437 -3.50 12.91 -15.53
C ILE A 437 -4.99 12.70 -15.85
N TYR A 438 -5.82 13.73 -15.68
CA TYR A 438 -7.23 13.71 -16.10
C TYR A 438 -7.34 13.36 -17.60
N HIS A 439 -6.55 14.01 -18.45
CA HIS A 439 -6.53 13.72 -19.89
C HIS A 439 -6.20 12.24 -20.15
N LEU A 440 -5.13 11.70 -19.56
CA LEU A 440 -4.76 10.28 -19.72
C LEU A 440 -5.86 9.33 -19.25
N LEU A 441 -6.55 9.65 -18.16
CA LEU A 441 -7.67 8.85 -17.67
C LEU A 441 -8.87 8.86 -18.64
N VAL A 442 -9.22 10.02 -19.18
CA VAL A 442 -10.32 10.18 -20.15
C VAL A 442 -10.00 9.51 -21.48
N THR A 443 -8.76 9.61 -21.95
CA THR A 443 -8.30 8.93 -23.17
C THR A 443 -8.02 7.43 -22.96
N LYS A 444 -8.16 6.93 -21.73
CA LYS A 444 -7.95 5.52 -21.33
C LYS A 444 -6.53 5.03 -21.57
N GLU A 445 -5.55 5.92 -21.41
CA GLU A 445 -4.13 5.61 -21.52
C GLU A 445 -3.61 4.93 -20.26
N MET A 446 -2.93 3.79 -20.42
CA MET A 446 -2.40 3.01 -19.29
C MET A 446 -1.32 3.76 -18.50
N LEU A 447 -0.66 4.75 -19.11
CA LEU A 447 0.32 5.62 -18.46
C LEU A 447 -0.25 6.34 -17.23
N ALA A 448 -1.55 6.65 -17.21
CA ALA A 448 -2.20 7.23 -16.04
C ALA A 448 -1.98 6.36 -14.80
N LYS A 449 -2.11 5.03 -14.93
CA LYS A 449 -1.98 4.10 -13.82
C LYS A 449 -0.55 4.00 -13.30
N VAL A 450 0.43 4.07 -14.21
CA VAL A 450 1.86 4.08 -13.87
C VAL A 450 2.18 5.32 -13.03
N LEU A 451 1.83 6.52 -13.53
CA LEU A 451 2.09 7.78 -12.86
C LEU A 451 1.39 7.89 -11.49
N LEU A 452 0.14 7.43 -11.42
CA LEU A 452 -0.62 7.39 -10.17
C LEU A 452 -0.01 6.40 -9.17
N MET A 453 0.43 5.23 -9.61
CA MET A 453 1.05 4.26 -8.70
C MET A 453 2.39 4.77 -8.17
N THR A 454 3.22 5.38 -9.03
CA THR A 454 4.46 6.03 -8.60
C THR A 454 4.21 7.08 -7.52
N HIS A 455 3.19 7.93 -7.72
CA HIS A 455 2.78 8.94 -6.73
C HIS A 455 2.24 8.33 -5.43
N ASN A 456 1.31 7.38 -5.54
CA ASN A 456 0.64 6.80 -4.38
C ASN A 456 1.62 6.04 -3.47
N LEU A 457 2.55 5.27 -4.06
CA LEU A 457 3.58 4.61 -3.28
C LEU A 457 4.54 5.61 -2.62
N GLN A 458 4.98 6.65 -3.34
CA GLN A 458 5.81 7.71 -2.76
C GLN A 458 5.15 8.34 -1.52
N GLU A 459 3.89 8.74 -1.63
CA GLU A 459 3.15 9.36 -0.52
C GLU A 459 3.00 8.40 0.67
N TYR A 460 2.73 7.12 0.39
CA TYR A 460 2.54 6.12 1.44
C TYR A 460 3.84 5.75 2.16
N PHE A 461 4.97 5.67 1.46
CA PHE A 461 6.27 5.43 2.10
C PHE A 461 6.77 6.66 2.86
N GLN A 462 6.49 7.87 2.33
CA GLN A 462 6.71 9.10 3.07
C GLN A 462 5.86 9.12 4.35
N PHE A 463 4.64 8.60 4.31
CA PHE A 463 3.77 8.51 5.48
C PHE A 463 4.36 7.70 6.63
N PHE A 464 4.92 6.52 6.36
CA PHE A 464 5.64 5.76 7.39
C PHE A 464 6.87 6.48 7.93
N SER A 465 7.58 7.22 7.06
CA SER A 465 8.73 8.02 7.48
C SER A 465 8.34 9.13 8.45
N GLN A 466 7.21 9.80 8.20
CA GLN A 466 6.67 10.82 9.11
C GLN A 466 6.16 10.24 10.43
N ILE A 467 5.57 9.04 10.41
CA ILE A 467 5.20 8.35 11.66
C ILE A 467 6.44 8.15 12.52
N ARG A 468 7.52 7.59 11.96
CA ARG A 468 8.76 7.35 12.72
C ARG A 468 9.32 8.65 13.31
N LEU A 469 9.45 9.70 12.49
CA LEU A 469 9.90 11.02 12.96
C LEU A 469 9.01 11.58 14.07
N SER A 470 7.69 11.43 13.97
CA SER A 470 6.78 11.93 15.01
C SER A 470 6.92 11.19 16.34
N ILE A 471 7.28 9.90 16.33
CA ILE A 471 7.57 9.14 17.55
C ILE A 471 8.95 9.54 18.08
N GLU A 472 9.95 9.69 17.22
CA GLU A 472 11.29 10.16 17.63
C GLU A 472 11.25 11.55 18.28
N GLU A 473 10.37 12.44 17.80
CA GLU A 473 10.19 13.80 18.31
C GLU A 473 9.15 13.94 19.44
N ASP A 474 8.62 12.84 19.99
CA ASP A 474 7.57 12.84 21.04
C ASP A 474 6.26 13.57 20.63
N LYS A 475 5.98 13.67 19.32
CA LYS A 475 4.81 14.36 18.73
C LYS A 475 3.74 13.42 18.18
N PHE A 476 3.91 12.10 18.33
CA PHE A 476 2.99 11.11 17.77
C PHE A 476 1.55 11.26 18.29
N GLN A 477 1.36 11.66 19.55
CA GLN A 477 0.01 11.89 20.09
C GLN A 477 -0.73 13.02 19.34
N MET A 478 -0.03 14.10 19.00
CA MET A 478 -0.61 15.18 18.18
C MET A 478 -0.95 14.69 16.77
N LEU A 479 -0.06 13.87 16.17
CA LEU A 479 -0.31 13.25 14.87
C LEU A 479 -1.59 12.40 14.92
N LYS A 480 -1.73 11.56 15.94
CA LYS A 480 -2.90 10.71 16.15
C LYS A 480 -4.17 11.55 16.31
N GLU A 481 -4.14 12.61 17.10
CA GLU A 481 -5.26 13.52 17.25
C GLU A 481 -5.65 14.21 15.93
N ASP A 482 -4.68 14.61 15.11
CA ASP A 482 -4.94 15.19 13.79
C ASP A 482 -5.66 14.19 12.87
N PHE A 483 -5.21 12.94 12.82
CA PHE A 483 -5.87 11.90 12.00
C PHE A 483 -7.26 11.56 12.55
N LEU A 484 -7.42 11.43 13.87
CA LEU A 484 -8.72 11.14 14.48
C LEU A 484 -9.71 12.30 14.36
N ALA A 485 -9.29 13.55 14.55
CA ALA A 485 -10.15 14.72 14.41
C ALA A 485 -10.65 14.90 12.98
N ASN A 486 -9.81 14.58 11.99
CA ASN A 486 -10.21 14.54 10.59
C ASN A 486 -11.22 13.41 10.30
N SER A 487 -11.21 12.31 11.06
CA SER A 487 -12.21 11.24 10.99
C SER A 487 -13.51 11.56 11.77
N PHE A 488 -13.43 12.18 12.96
CA PHE A 488 -14.58 12.47 13.85
C PHE A 488 -15.37 13.75 13.50
N SER A 489 -14.73 14.79 12.97
CA SER A 489 -15.44 16.04 12.60
C SER A 489 -16.45 15.88 11.46
N LEU A 490 -16.48 14.69 10.85
CA LEU A 490 -17.40 14.27 9.80
C LEU A 490 -18.61 13.47 10.33
N THR A 491 -18.50 12.81 11.49
CA THR A 491 -19.61 12.01 12.06
C THR A 491 -20.67 12.86 12.77
N GLU A 492 -20.29 13.94 13.46
CA GLU A 492 -21.26 14.81 14.15
C GLU A 492 -22.10 15.68 13.19
N ARG A 493 -21.64 15.93 11.97
CA ARG A 493 -22.41 16.69 10.96
C ARG A 493 -23.45 15.85 10.22
N CYS A 494 -23.50 14.55 10.47
CA CYS A 494 -24.52 13.64 9.92
C CYS A 494 -25.72 13.42 10.85
N LEU A 495 -25.78 14.08 12.01
CA LEU A 495 -26.86 13.94 13.00
C LEU A 495 -27.68 15.21 13.23
N VAL A 496 -27.77 16.09 12.24
CA VAL A 496 -28.81 17.13 12.23
C VAL A 496 -29.73 16.85 11.03
N PRO A 497 -31.05 16.64 11.27
CA PRO A 497 -32.00 16.11 10.28
C PRO A 497 -32.17 16.95 9.02
#